data_AF-A0A7S2I5B9-F1
#
_entry.id   AF-A0A7S2I5B9-F1
#
_cell.length_a   1.000
_cell.length_b   1.000
_cell.length_c   1.000
_cell.angle_alpha   90.00
_cell.angle_beta   90.00
_cell.angle_gamma   90.00
#
_symmetry.space_group_name_H-M   'P 1'
#
loop_
_entity.id
_entity.type
_entity.pdbx_description
1 polymer ?
#
loop_
_entity_poly.entity_id
_entity_poly.type
_entity_poly.pdbx_seq_one_letter_code
_entity_poly.pdbx_strand_id
1 'polypeptide(L)'
;AYLLIDDATKEAACVDPAEAHLVLAKALDEGVKITSVFTTHHHYDHAGGNQEMVQKLPDIKVYGGTLDKVSACTHPLNHGDEFAVGSIKVAALHTPGHTRGSISYYCVDGEDQAVFTG
;
A
#
# COMPACT_ATOMS: atom_id res chain seq x y z
N ALA A 1 -2.42 4.23 -9.11
CA ALA A 1 -1.44 3.35 -8.45
C ALA A 1 -0.09 4.05 -8.34
N TYR A 2 0.64 3.83 -7.25
CA TYR A 2 2.03 4.26 -7.05
C TYR A 2 2.90 3.06 -6.64
N LEU A 3 4.20 3.11 -6.93
CA LEU A 3 5.19 2.13 -6.45
C LEU A 3 6.18 2.88 -5.56
N LEU A 4 6.10 2.65 -4.24
CA LEU A 4 7.04 3.17 -3.25
C LEU A 4 8.20 2.18 -3.12
N ILE A 5 9.41 2.64 -3.42
CA ILE A 5 10.61 1.80 -3.46
C ILE A 5 11.55 2.26 -2.35
N ASP A 6 12.00 1.31 -1.52
CA ASP A 6 13.19 1.50 -0.70
C ASP A 6 14.43 1.11 -1.52
N ASP A 7 15.24 2.11 -1.86
CA ASP A 7 16.44 1.90 -2.66
C ASP A 7 17.52 1.08 -1.94
N ALA A 8 17.56 1.12 -0.61
CA ALA A 8 18.57 0.43 0.18
C ALA A 8 18.34 -1.09 0.23
N THR A 9 17.08 -1.51 0.40
CA THR A 9 16.73 -2.93 0.51
C THR A 9 16.16 -3.55 -0.76
N LYS A 10 15.76 -2.70 -1.74
CA LYS A 10 15.00 -3.09 -2.93
C LYS A 10 13.66 -3.75 -2.60
N GLU A 11 13.13 -3.51 -1.41
CA GLU A 11 11.73 -3.75 -1.09
C GLU A 11 10.85 -2.63 -1.62
N ALA A 12 9.61 -2.96 -1.96
CA ALA A 12 8.64 -1.99 -2.44
C ALA A 12 7.24 -2.25 -1.86
N ALA A 13 6.46 -1.18 -1.77
CA ALA A 13 5.02 -1.24 -1.58
C ALA A 13 4.32 -0.66 -2.80
N CYS A 14 3.18 -1.25 -3.17
CA CYS A 14 2.31 -0.62 -4.15
C CYS A 14 1.10 0.02 -3.48
N VAL A 15 0.81 1.25 -3.86
CA VAL A 15 -0.35 2.00 -3.38
C VAL A 15 -1.46 1.91 -4.42
N ASP A 16 -2.65 1.49 -4.01
CA ASP A 16 -3.87 1.39 -4.82
C ASP A 16 -3.65 0.69 -6.18
N PRO A 17 -3.28 -0.61 -6.18
CA PRO A 17 -3.04 -1.37 -7.40
C PRO A 17 -4.38 -1.79 -8.03
N ALA A 18 -5.11 -0.85 -8.61
CA ALA A 18 -6.36 -1.11 -9.34
C ALA A 18 -6.22 -2.26 -10.36
N GLU A 19 -5.07 -2.28 -11.04
CA GLU A 19 -4.68 -3.29 -12.02
C GLU A 19 -3.32 -3.89 -11.62
N ALA A 20 -3.33 -5.05 -10.96
CA ALA A 20 -2.13 -5.66 -10.37
C ALA A 20 -1.01 -5.92 -11.40
N HIS A 21 -1.37 -6.37 -12.61
CA HIS A 21 -0.39 -6.72 -13.64
C HIS A 21 0.51 -5.55 -14.07
N LEU A 22 0.00 -4.31 -14.10
CA LEU A 22 0.77 -3.11 -14.46
C LEU A 22 1.84 -2.82 -13.41
N VAL A 23 1.46 -2.93 -12.14
CA VAL A 23 2.36 -2.67 -11.01
C VAL A 23 3.42 -3.76 -10.89
N LEU A 24 3.04 -5.03 -11.07
CA LEU A 24 3.96 -6.16 -11.08
C LEU A 24 4.99 -6.05 -12.22
N ALA A 25 4.54 -5.64 -13.41
CA ALA A 25 5.43 -5.40 -14.54
C ALA A 25 6.42 -4.26 -14.25
N LYS A 26 5.95 -3.17 -13.61
CA LYS A 26 6.83 -2.06 -13.24
C LYS A 26 7.84 -2.44 -12.15
N ALA A 27 7.43 -3.22 -11.16
CA ALA A 27 8.35 -3.71 -10.12
C ALA A 27 9.43 -4.64 -10.69
N LEU A 28 9.08 -5.45 -11.69
CA LEU A 28 10.05 -6.28 -12.41
C LEU A 28 11.07 -5.43 -13.19
N ASP A 29 10.61 -4.39 -13.89
CA ASP A 29 11.46 -3.44 -14.63
C ASP A 29 12.44 -2.70 -13.71
N GLU A 30 11.98 -2.29 -12.52
CA GLU A 30 12.81 -1.64 -11.49
C GLU A 30 13.70 -2.62 -10.70
N GLY A 31 13.51 -3.95 -10.87
CA GLY A 31 14.28 -4.96 -10.14
C GLY A 31 14.00 -5.00 -8.63
N VAL A 32 12.78 -4.68 -8.21
CA VAL A 32 12.38 -4.60 -6.79
C VAL A 32 11.39 -5.69 -6.40
N LYS A 33 11.32 -6.00 -5.11
CA LYS A 33 10.39 -6.98 -4.54
C LYS A 33 9.21 -6.26 -3.86
N ILE A 34 8.01 -6.43 -4.39
CA ILE A 34 6.80 -5.96 -3.71
C ILE A 34 6.56 -6.84 -2.47
N THR A 35 6.55 -6.23 -1.29
CA THR A 35 6.30 -6.88 0.00
C THR A 35 4.94 -6.52 0.58
N SER A 36 4.34 -5.42 0.13
CA SER A 36 3.07 -4.94 0.65
C SER A 36 2.23 -4.14 -0.36
N VAL A 37 0.92 -4.13 -0.10
CA VAL A 37 -0.09 -3.31 -0.77
C VAL A 37 -0.65 -2.33 0.24
N PHE A 38 -0.71 -1.05 -0.12
CA PHE A 38 -1.38 0.00 0.64
C PHE A 38 -2.65 0.37 -0.10
N THR A 39 -3.81 0.12 0.52
CA THR A 39 -5.10 0.46 -0.09
C THR A 39 -5.74 1.59 0.69
N THR A 40 -5.83 2.76 0.07
CA THR A 40 -6.31 3.98 0.71
C THR A 40 -7.78 3.85 1.10
N HIS A 41 -8.60 3.28 0.22
CA HIS A 41 -10.01 3.01 0.49
C HIS A 41 -10.58 1.89 -0.40
N HIS A 42 -11.79 1.44 -0.10
CA HIS A 42 -12.35 0.20 -0.67
C HIS A 42 -12.88 0.29 -2.12
N HIS A 43 -12.87 1.46 -2.78
CA HIS A 43 -13.39 1.54 -4.15
C HIS A 43 -12.56 0.71 -5.12
N TYR A 44 -13.21 0.18 -6.16
CA TYR A 44 -12.62 -0.81 -7.06
C TYR A 44 -11.45 -0.25 -7.87
N ASP A 45 -11.49 1.01 -8.25
CA ASP A 45 -10.41 1.74 -8.90
C ASP A 45 -9.18 1.97 -7.99
N HIS A 46 -9.23 1.54 -6.72
CA HIS A 46 -8.10 1.50 -5.79
C HIS A 46 -7.76 0.06 -5.36
N ALA A 47 -8.77 -0.70 -4.93
CA ALA A 47 -8.63 -2.04 -4.36
C ALA A 47 -8.76 -3.19 -5.38
N GLY A 48 -9.01 -2.88 -6.65
CA GLY A 48 -9.43 -3.83 -7.69
C GLY A 48 -8.46 -4.97 -7.94
N GLY A 49 -7.15 -4.71 -7.85
CA GLY A 49 -6.12 -5.71 -8.05
C GLY A 49 -5.69 -6.45 -6.79
N ASN A 50 -6.20 -6.12 -5.59
CA ASN A 50 -5.71 -6.70 -4.33
C ASN A 50 -5.80 -8.23 -4.29
N GLN A 51 -6.89 -8.81 -4.81
CA GLN A 51 -7.04 -10.27 -4.89
C GLN A 51 -6.00 -10.91 -5.81
N GLU A 52 -5.74 -10.29 -6.97
CA GLU A 52 -4.73 -10.76 -7.90
C GLU A 52 -3.32 -10.64 -7.30
N MET A 53 -3.05 -9.57 -6.55
CA MET A 53 -1.79 -9.39 -5.82
C MET A 53 -1.56 -10.54 -4.84
N VAL A 54 -2.55 -10.90 -4.00
CA VAL A 54 -2.42 -12.01 -3.05
C VAL A 54 -2.29 -13.37 -3.76
N GLN A 55 -2.99 -13.57 -4.87
CA GLN A 55 -2.88 -14.81 -5.66
C GLN A 55 -1.47 -14.98 -6.26
N LYS A 56 -0.87 -13.89 -6.74
CA LYS A 56 0.46 -13.91 -7.37
C LYS A 56 1.60 -13.86 -6.37
N LEU A 57 1.37 -13.28 -5.20
CA LEU A 57 2.37 -13.07 -4.14
C LEU A 57 1.79 -13.60 -2.80
N PRO A 58 1.95 -14.90 -2.50
CA PRO A 58 1.25 -15.58 -1.40
C PRO A 58 1.50 -15.01 0.02
N ASP A 59 2.59 -14.27 0.23
CA ASP A 59 2.96 -13.68 1.53
C ASP A 59 2.78 -12.16 1.59
N ILE A 60 2.15 -11.55 0.56
CA ILE A 60 2.00 -10.10 0.51
C ILE A 60 1.07 -9.59 1.62
N LYS A 61 1.50 -8.51 2.27
CA LYS A 61 0.68 -7.82 3.27
C LYS A 61 -0.23 -6.83 2.57
N VAL A 62 -1.53 -6.90 2.80
CA VAL A 62 -2.49 -5.92 2.27
C VAL A 62 -3.00 -5.09 3.44
N TYR A 63 -2.61 -3.82 3.43
CA TYR A 63 -2.97 -2.83 4.41
C TYR A 63 -4.18 -2.02 3.93
N GLY A 64 -5.06 -1.68 4.87
CA GLY A 64 -6.26 -0.87 4.61
C GLY A 64 -6.96 -0.50 5.92
N GLY A 65 -7.82 0.51 5.92
CA GLY A 65 -8.48 0.97 7.15
C GLY A 65 -9.44 -0.05 7.75
N THR A 66 -9.44 -0.21 9.08
CA THR A 66 -10.33 -1.12 9.83
C THR A 66 -11.82 -0.86 9.59
N LEU A 67 -12.18 0.38 9.24
CA LEU A 67 -13.57 0.79 9.01
C LEU A 67 -14.04 0.63 7.56
N ASP A 68 -13.12 0.30 6.63
CA ASP A 68 -13.42 0.04 5.23
C ASP A 68 -13.26 -1.45 4.91
N LYS A 69 -14.15 -1.97 4.05
CA LYS A 69 -14.07 -3.37 3.59
C LYS A 69 -13.09 -3.50 2.43
N VAL A 70 -11.82 -3.20 2.69
CA VAL A 70 -10.75 -3.33 1.69
C VAL A 70 -10.62 -4.78 1.24
N SER A 71 -10.65 -4.99 -0.08
CA SER A 71 -10.53 -6.32 -0.68
C SER A 71 -9.17 -6.96 -0.34
N ALA A 72 -9.19 -8.24 0.01
CA ALA A 72 -8.02 -9.04 0.39
C ALA A 72 -7.18 -8.46 1.55
N CYS A 73 -7.72 -7.55 2.35
CA CYS A 73 -7.01 -6.95 3.48
C CYS A 73 -6.58 -8.04 4.48
N THR A 74 -5.29 -8.08 4.78
CA THR A 74 -4.69 -8.99 5.78
C THR A 74 -4.21 -8.25 7.02
N HIS A 75 -3.94 -6.94 6.91
CA HIS A 75 -3.40 -6.10 7.97
C HIS A 75 -4.25 -4.83 8.11
N PRO A 76 -5.41 -4.92 8.79
CA PRO A 76 -6.28 -3.76 8.95
C PRO A 76 -5.63 -2.73 9.90
N LEU A 77 -5.75 -1.45 9.56
CA LEU A 77 -5.06 -0.34 10.22
C LEU A 77 -6.02 0.62 10.92
N ASN A 78 -5.59 1.15 12.07
CA ASN A 78 -6.16 2.29 12.76
C ASN A 78 -5.29 3.54 12.56
N HIS A 79 -5.81 4.70 12.98
CA HIS A 79 -5.02 5.93 13.02
C HIS A 79 -3.78 5.77 13.91
N GLY A 80 -2.62 6.18 13.41
CA GLY A 80 -1.36 6.17 14.14
C GLY A 80 -0.64 4.81 14.13
N ASP A 81 -1.20 3.77 13.51
CA ASP A 81 -0.47 2.51 13.35
C ASP A 81 0.78 2.74 12.48
N GLU A 82 1.91 2.20 12.93
CA GLU A 82 3.21 2.33 12.28
C GLU A 82 3.73 0.99 11.78
N PHE A 83 4.39 1.03 10.62
CA PHE A 83 5.04 -0.11 9.99
C PHE A 83 6.12 0.38 9.01
N ALA A 84 6.70 -0.51 8.21
CA ALA A 84 7.79 -0.16 7.32
C ALA A 84 7.79 -0.94 5.99
N VAL A 85 8.49 -0.37 5.01
CA VAL A 85 8.92 -1.01 3.76
C VAL A 85 10.43 -0.89 3.71
N GLY A 86 11.15 -2.00 3.91
CA GLY A 86 12.59 -1.93 4.17
C GLY A 86 12.93 -0.93 5.27
N SER A 87 13.71 0.12 4.96
CA SER A 87 14.03 1.22 5.90
C SER A 87 13.02 2.37 5.95
N ILE A 88 12.07 2.44 5.01
CA ILE A 88 11.08 3.51 4.94
C ILE A 88 10.04 3.32 6.04
N LYS A 89 9.86 4.32 6.90
CA LYS A 89 8.84 4.32 7.96
C LYS A 89 7.51 4.77 7.38
N VAL A 90 6.43 4.10 7.77
CA VAL A 90 5.07 4.41 7.31
C VAL A 90 4.14 4.55 8.51
N ALA A 91 3.38 5.64 8.54
CA ALA A 91 2.31 5.87 9.51
C ALA A 91 0.95 5.92 8.81
N ALA A 92 -0.03 5.22 9.37
CA ALA A 92 -1.40 5.22 8.90
C ALA A 92 -2.15 6.43 9.46
N LEU A 93 -2.65 7.29 8.58
CA LEU A 93 -3.46 8.45 8.96
C LEU A 93 -4.92 8.19 8.59
N HIS A 94 -5.78 7.96 9.59
CA HIS A 94 -7.23 7.91 9.34
C HIS A 94 -7.73 9.28 8.88
N THR A 95 -8.21 9.34 7.64
CA THR A 95 -8.64 10.57 6.96
C THR A 95 -10.06 10.38 6.40
N PRO A 96 -11.08 10.26 7.27
CA PRO A 96 -12.45 10.01 6.83
C PRO A 96 -13.01 11.20 6.02
N GLY A 97 -13.83 10.88 5.03
CA GLY A 97 -14.47 11.88 4.17
C GLY A 97 -15.09 11.19 2.98
N HIS A 98 -14.27 10.94 1.95
CA HIS A 98 -14.67 10.19 0.75
C HIS A 98 -15.23 8.80 1.11
N THR A 99 -14.52 8.04 1.94
CA THR A 99 -15.07 6.86 2.63
C THR A 99 -14.89 6.98 4.14
N ARG A 100 -15.59 6.11 4.90
CA ARG A 100 -15.53 6.12 6.37
C ARG A 100 -14.19 5.60 6.89
N GLY A 101 -13.58 4.64 6.21
CA GLY A 101 -12.31 4.02 6.57
C GLY A 101 -11.14 4.43 5.70
N SER A 102 -11.21 5.56 4.98
CA SER A 102 -10.09 6.05 4.18
C SER A 102 -8.83 6.25 5.06
N ILE A 103 -7.70 5.70 4.61
CA ILE A 103 -6.38 5.87 5.22
C ILE A 103 -5.47 6.59 4.21
N SER A 104 -4.82 7.66 4.66
CA SER A 104 -3.64 8.20 4.00
C SER A 104 -2.38 7.55 4.57
N TYR A 105 -1.37 7.30 3.74
CA TYR A 105 -0.10 6.69 4.15
C TYR A 105 0.99 7.75 4.14
N TYR A 106 1.51 8.11 5.32
CA TYR A 106 2.62 9.04 5.46
C TYR A 106 3.93 8.27 5.55
N CYS A 107 4.85 8.51 4.62
CA CYS A 107 6.09 7.79 4.45
C CYS A 107 7.28 8.71 4.70
N VAL A 108 8.29 8.21 5.42
CA VAL A 108 9.50 8.96 5.76
C VAL A 108 10.73 8.11 5.51
N ASP A 109 11.68 8.66 4.75
CA ASP A 109 13.01 8.09 4.51
C ASP A 109 14.08 9.16 4.75
N GLY A 110 14.74 9.11 5.91
CA GLY A 110 15.67 10.17 6.31
C GLY A 110 14.99 11.54 6.40
N GLU A 111 15.39 12.47 5.52
CA GLU A 111 14.81 13.81 5.40
C GLU A 111 13.67 13.87 4.36
N ASP A 112 13.56 12.85 3.49
CA ASP A 112 12.55 12.78 2.44
C ASP A 112 11.22 12.28 3.01
N GLN A 113 10.13 12.85 2.48
CA GLN A 113 8.78 12.59 2.95
C GLN A 113 7.81 12.51 1.78
N ALA A 114 6.84 11.61 1.88
CA ALA A 114 5.73 11.49 0.95
C ALA A 114 4.42 11.19 1.70
N VAL A 115 3.30 11.58 1.13
CA VAL A 115 1.98 11.17 1.61
C VAL A 115 1.11 10.72 0.44
N PHE A 116 0.52 9.53 0.58
CA PHE A 116 -0.46 9.01 -0.37
C PHE A 116 -1.86 9.19 0.23
N THR A 117 -2.69 10.02 -0.40
CA THR A 117 -3.96 10.50 0.18
C THR A 117 -5.22 9.88 -0.42
N GLY A 118 -5.07 8.87 -1.26
CA GLY A 118 -6.15 8.33 -2.10
C GLY A 118 -6.38 9.14 -3.37
#